data_AF-A0A3M1EWM0-F1
#
_entry.id   AF-A0A3M1EWM0-F1
#
_cell.length_a   1.000
_cell.length_b   1.000
_cell.length_c   1.000
_cell.angle_alpha   90.00
_cell.angle_beta   90.00
_cell.angle_gamma   90.00
#
_symmetry.space_group_name_H-M   'P 1'
#
loop_
_entity.id
_entity.type
_entity.pdbx_description
1 polymer ?
#
loop_
_entity_poly.entity_id
_entity_poly.type
_entity_poly.pdbx_seq_one_letter_code
_entity_poly.pdbx_strand_id
1 'polypeptide(L)'
;MLEPSKLLEQHQPIFQDLLHRWKEATGGALALLSPQGEVIAAHGHSPAYFEKQVVASAGGQLEPASGAQAYLVPLMLQEEVAAYLLTDAPSPQRKALLAWLADFVASYLTNEHALEGMTDELIAAWNQLDLVYRITQTLAEQPNLTDALHSILQDVV
;
A
#
# COMPACT_ATOMS: atom_id res chain seq x y z
N MET A 1 -8.39 -23.62 -8.82
CA MET A 1 -7.56 -22.41 -8.69
C MET A 1 -8.33 -21.25 -9.27
N LEU A 2 -8.47 -20.16 -8.52
CA LEU A 2 -9.16 -18.94 -8.96
C LEU A 2 -8.19 -18.08 -9.78
N GLU A 3 -8.70 -17.41 -10.81
CA GLU A 3 -7.91 -16.43 -11.56
C GLU A 3 -7.53 -15.23 -10.66
N PRO A 4 -6.36 -14.60 -10.83
CA PRO A 4 -5.89 -13.50 -9.98
C PRO A 4 -6.90 -12.36 -9.83
N SER A 5 -7.63 -12.04 -10.89
CA SER A 5 -8.71 -11.04 -10.90
C SER A 5 -9.85 -11.41 -9.94
N LYS A 6 -10.31 -12.66 -9.95
CA LYS A 6 -11.37 -13.14 -9.06
C LYS A 6 -10.94 -13.19 -7.60
N LEU A 7 -9.66 -13.45 -7.36
CA LEU A 7 -9.08 -13.48 -6.03
C LEU A 7 -9.01 -12.07 -5.42
N LEU A 8 -8.65 -11.07 -6.22
CA LEU A 8 -8.68 -9.66 -5.81
C LEU A 8 -10.11 -9.17 -5.50
N GLU A 9 -11.09 -9.57 -6.31
CA GLU A 9 -12.50 -9.26 -6.07
C GLU A 9 -13.02 -9.87 -4.76
N GLN A 10 -12.65 -11.12 -4.45
CA GLN A 10 -13.07 -11.79 -3.21
C GLN A 10 -12.51 -11.13 -1.94
N HIS A 11 -11.34 -10.51 -2.04
CA HIS A 11 -10.68 -9.84 -0.91
C HIS A 11 -10.84 -8.31 -0.92
N GLN A 12 -11.77 -7.77 -1.71
CA GLN A 12 -12.02 -6.33 -1.80
C GLN A 12 -12.22 -5.63 -0.43
N PRO A 13 -12.93 -6.21 0.57
CA PRO A 13 -13.07 -5.58 1.89
C PRO A 13 -11.73 -5.32 2.60
N ILE A 14 -10.81 -6.28 2.57
CA ILE A 14 -9.47 -6.14 3.17
C ILE A 14 -8.68 -5.04 2.47
N PHE A 15 -8.80 -4.95 1.14
CA PHE A 15 -8.18 -3.87 0.41
C PHE A 15 -8.72 -2.49 0.80
N GLN A 16 -10.02 -2.36 1.05
CA GLN A 16 -10.60 -1.11 1.54
C GLN A 16 -10.04 -0.71 2.92
N ASP A 17 -9.90 -1.68 3.83
CA ASP A 17 -9.31 -1.44 5.15
C ASP A 17 -7.84 -1.03 5.05
N LEU A 18 -7.06 -1.68 4.18
CA LEU A 18 -5.67 -1.34 3.92
C LEU A 18 -5.52 0.06 3.29
N LEU A 19 -6.42 0.43 2.38
CA LEU A 19 -6.46 1.78 1.79
C LEU A 19 -6.72 2.86 2.84
N HIS A 20 -7.63 2.61 3.77
CA HIS A 20 -7.91 3.54 4.87
C HIS A 20 -6.72 3.68 5.80
N ARG A 21 -6.16 2.55 6.24
CA ARG A 21 -4.99 2.51 7.12
C ARG A 21 -3.75 3.16 6.50
N TRP A 22 -3.55 3.02 5.19
CA TRP A 22 -2.48 3.72 4.48
C TRP A 22 -2.61 5.23 4.62
N LYS A 23 -3.83 5.76 4.46
CA LYS A 23 -4.10 7.19 4.57
C LYS A 23 -3.85 7.69 5.99
N GLU A 24 -4.25 6.94 7.00
CA GLU A 24 -4.01 7.27 8.41
C GLU A 24 -2.51 7.29 8.73
N ALA A 25 -1.77 6.27 8.30
CA ALA A 25 -0.34 6.12 8.59
C ALA A 25 0.54 7.15 7.88
N THR A 26 0.27 7.40 6.59
CA THR A 26 1.18 8.16 5.72
C THR A 26 0.67 9.55 5.35
N GLY A 27 -0.62 9.83 5.58
CA GLY A 27 -1.31 10.99 5.02
C GLY A 27 -1.46 10.97 3.48
N GLY A 28 -0.92 9.96 2.80
CA GLY A 28 -0.92 9.82 1.34
C GLY A 28 -2.17 9.12 0.79
N ALA A 29 -2.34 9.22 -0.52
CA ALA A 29 -3.37 8.50 -1.26
C ALA A 29 -2.82 7.14 -1.75
N LEU A 30 -3.70 6.15 -1.88
CA LEU A 30 -3.35 4.82 -2.35
C LEU A 30 -4.41 4.32 -3.33
N ALA A 31 -3.98 3.60 -4.35
CA ALA A 31 -4.83 2.90 -5.28
C ALA A 31 -4.33 1.48 -5.55
N LEU A 32 -5.28 0.58 -5.74
CA LEU A 32 -5.09 -0.74 -6.31
C LEU A 32 -5.57 -0.70 -7.77
N LEU A 33 -4.69 -1.05 -8.69
CA LEU A 33 -4.94 -1.07 -10.13
C LEU A 33 -4.89 -2.50 -10.66
N SER A 34 -5.72 -2.77 -11.66
CA SER A 34 -5.61 -3.99 -12.47
C SER A 34 -4.29 -3.99 -13.27
N PRO A 35 -3.87 -5.14 -13.82
CA PRO A 35 -2.70 -5.19 -14.70
C PRO A 35 -2.82 -4.26 -15.94
N GLN A 36 -4.05 -3.88 -16.30
CA GLN A 36 -4.34 -2.99 -17.43
C GLN A 36 -4.37 -1.51 -17.04
N GLY A 37 -4.29 -1.19 -15.74
CA GLY A 37 -4.26 0.18 -15.23
C GLY A 37 -5.62 0.75 -14.85
N GLU A 38 -6.66 -0.08 -14.82
CA GLU A 38 -7.97 0.30 -14.32
C GLU A 38 -7.95 0.32 -12.78
N VAL A 39 -8.55 1.33 -12.16
CA VAL A 39 -8.61 1.40 -10.70
C VAL A 39 -9.68 0.44 -10.18
N ILE A 40 -9.24 -0.54 -9.39
CA ILE A 40 -10.11 -1.49 -8.70
C ILE A 40 -10.61 -0.87 -7.40
N ALA A 41 -9.72 -0.22 -6.66
CA ALA A 41 -10.03 0.45 -5.40
C ALA A 41 -9.07 1.63 -5.18
N ALA A 42 -9.54 2.71 -4.55
CA ALA A 42 -8.77 3.92 -4.36
C ALA A 42 -9.22 4.67 -3.11
N HIS A 43 -8.27 5.34 -2.46
CA HIS A 43 -8.52 6.27 -1.37
C HIS A 43 -7.61 7.50 -1.46
N GLY A 44 -8.13 8.66 -1.04
CA GLY A 44 -7.43 9.95 -1.08
C GLY A 44 -7.60 10.76 -2.38
N HIS A 45 -7.69 10.11 -3.54
CA HIS A 45 -7.98 10.74 -4.83
C HIS A 45 -9.05 9.98 -5.63
N SER A 46 -9.53 10.57 -6.72
CA SER A 46 -10.48 9.89 -7.63
C SER A 46 -9.79 8.85 -8.51
N PRO A 47 -10.51 7.82 -9.00
CA PRO A 47 -9.97 6.85 -9.96
C PRO A 47 -9.29 7.49 -11.17
N ALA A 48 -9.93 8.50 -11.77
CA ALA A 48 -9.41 9.24 -12.92
C ALA A 48 -8.12 10.03 -12.63
N TYR A 49 -7.81 10.34 -11.37
CA TYR A 49 -6.52 10.91 -11.00
C TYR A 49 -5.42 9.86 -11.13
N PHE A 50 -5.66 8.65 -10.61
CA PHE A 50 -4.71 7.55 -10.58
C PHE A 50 -4.46 6.94 -11.97
N GLU A 51 -5.50 6.77 -12.79
CA GLU A 51 -5.38 6.33 -14.18
C GLU A 51 -4.45 7.23 -15.00
N LYS A 52 -4.40 8.53 -14.71
CA LYS A 52 -3.49 9.49 -15.37
C LYS A 52 -2.04 9.38 -14.89
N GLN A 53 -1.79 8.70 -13.78
CA GLN A 53 -0.44 8.54 -13.23
C GLN A 53 0.30 7.35 -13.84
N VAL A 54 -0.36 6.50 -14.63
CA VAL A 54 0.23 5.29 -15.19
C VAL A 54 0.06 5.23 -16.71
N VAL A 55 0.98 4.54 -17.36
CA VAL A 55 0.94 4.20 -18.79
C VAL A 55 1.40 2.77 -18.98
N ALA A 56 0.90 2.10 -20.01
CA ALA A 56 1.42 0.80 -20.41
C ALA A 56 2.75 0.98 -21.17
N SER A 57 3.76 0.23 -20.76
CA SER A 57 5.05 0.15 -21.45
C SER A 57 4.94 -0.68 -22.74
N ALA A 58 5.98 -0.65 -23.57
CA ALA A 58 6.04 -1.46 -24.79
C ALA A 58 5.96 -2.97 -24.52
N GLY A 59 6.28 -3.41 -23.28
CA GLY A 59 6.15 -4.79 -22.83
C GLY A 59 4.80 -5.13 -22.21
N GLY A 60 3.84 -4.20 -22.18
CA GLY A 60 2.51 -4.39 -21.60
C GLY A 60 2.45 -4.30 -20.07
N GLN A 61 3.54 -3.92 -19.41
CA GLN A 61 3.57 -3.65 -17.96
C GLN A 61 3.20 -2.19 -17.69
N LEU A 62 2.56 -1.92 -16.55
CA LEU A 62 2.32 -0.55 -16.13
C LEU A 62 3.59 0.11 -15.60
N GLU A 63 3.80 1.35 -16.02
CA GLU A 63 4.86 2.23 -15.54
C GLU A 63 4.26 3.59 -15.15
N PRO A 64 4.90 4.33 -14.21
CA PRO A 64 4.50 5.71 -13.94
C PRO A 64 4.59 6.57 -15.21
N ALA A 65 3.54 7.36 -15.46
CA ALA A 65 3.52 8.30 -16.57
C ALA A 65 4.67 9.33 -16.44
N SER A 66 5.13 9.86 -17.56
CA SER A 66 6.20 10.87 -17.54
C SER A 66 5.77 12.10 -16.74
N GLY A 67 6.56 12.45 -15.71
CA GLY A 67 6.24 13.56 -14.80
C GLY A 67 5.21 13.23 -13.71
N ALA A 68 4.73 11.98 -13.63
CA ALA A 68 3.85 11.53 -12.56
C ALA A 68 4.55 11.70 -11.20
N GLN A 69 3.85 12.29 -10.24
CA GLN A 69 4.27 12.30 -8.84
C GLN A 69 3.70 11.10 -8.11
N ALA A 70 3.92 9.92 -8.67
CA ALA A 70 3.41 8.67 -8.16
C ALA A 70 4.51 7.61 -8.12
N TYR A 71 4.35 6.64 -7.24
CA TYR A 71 5.18 5.46 -7.21
C TYR A 71 4.31 4.22 -7.30
N LEU A 72 4.72 3.32 -8.19
CA LEU A 72 3.99 2.14 -8.59
C LEU A 72 4.81 0.91 -8.18
N VAL A 73 4.16 -0.05 -7.53
CA VAL A 73 4.75 -1.33 -7.13
C VAL A 73 3.87 -2.46 -7.65
N PRO A 74 4.44 -3.47 -8.34
CA PRO A 74 3.67 -4.63 -8.78
C PRO A 74 3.31 -5.52 -7.59
N LEU A 75 2.06 -6.02 -7.58
CA LEU A 75 1.62 -7.07 -6.69
C LEU A 75 1.83 -8.42 -7.37
N MET A 76 2.85 -9.16 -6.94
CA MET A 76 3.24 -10.44 -7.53
C MET A 76 2.50 -11.59 -6.86
N LEU A 77 1.69 -12.35 -7.59
CA LEU A 77 1.09 -13.59 -7.14
C LEU A 77 1.61 -14.74 -8.00
N GLN A 78 2.24 -15.75 -7.37
CA GLN A 78 2.79 -16.92 -8.07
C GLN A 78 3.69 -16.55 -9.26
N GLU A 79 4.57 -15.56 -9.07
CA GLU A 79 5.50 -15.04 -10.09
C GLU A 79 4.85 -14.25 -11.24
N GLU A 80 3.53 -14.02 -11.20
CA GLU A 80 2.80 -13.19 -12.16
C GLU A 80 2.36 -11.86 -11.52
N VAL A 81 2.31 -10.79 -12.32
CA VAL A 81 1.75 -9.51 -11.87
C VAL A 81 0.23 -9.61 -11.86
N ALA A 82 -0.36 -9.69 -10.66
CA ALA A 82 -1.80 -9.77 -10.49
C ALA A 82 -2.48 -8.40 -10.45
N ALA A 83 -1.78 -7.40 -9.92
CA ALA A 83 -2.26 -6.03 -9.76
C ALA A 83 -1.07 -5.09 -9.56
N TYR A 84 -1.37 -3.81 -9.37
CA TYR A 84 -0.40 -2.82 -8.93
C TYR A 84 -0.93 -1.99 -7.77
N LEU A 85 -0.04 -1.64 -6.85
CA LEU A 85 -0.28 -0.62 -5.84
C LEU A 85 0.37 0.69 -6.27
N LEU A 86 -0.35 1.80 -6.13
CA LEU A 86 0.13 3.12 -6.49
C LEU A 86 -0.13 4.12 -5.38
N THR A 87 0.91 4.83 -4.96
CA THR A 87 0.81 5.97 -4.03
C THR A 87 1.15 7.29 -4.73
N ASP A 88 0.55 8.37 -4.25
CA ASP A 88 0.95 9.73 -4.62
C ASP A 88 2.14 10.24 -3.78
N ALA A 89 2.76 11.32 -4.25
CA ALA A 89 3.81 12.10 -3.58
C ALA A 89 4.92 11.25 -2.92
N PRO A 90 5.68 10.48 -3.70
CA PRO A 90 6.53 9.45 -3.15
C PRO A 90 7.76 10.00 -2.41
N SER A 91 7.86 9.71 -1.10
CA SER A 91 9.09 9.86 -0.31
C SER A 91 9.83 8.52 -0.18
N PRO A 92 11.15 8.49 0.12
CA PRO A 92 11.87 7.23 0.32
C PRO A 92 11.20 6.28 1.32
N GLN A 93 10.66 6.82 2.42
CA GLN A 93 9.95 6.04 3.44
C GLN A 93 8.63 5.49 2.91
N ARG A 94 7.85 6.31 2.17
CA ARG A 94 6.59 5.84 1.54
C ARG A 94 6.84 4.78 0.48
N LYS A 95 7.92 4.89 -0.29
CA LYS A 95 8.31 3.86 -1.28
C LYS A 95 8.60 2.52 -0.60
N ALA A 96 9.37 2.54 0.48
CA ALA A 96 9.69 1.33 1.24
C ALA A 96 8.43 0.70 1.86
N LEU A 97 7.55 1.53 2.45
CA LEU A 97 6.29 1.05 3.02
C LEU A 97 5.35 0.48 1.96
N LEU A 98 5.27 1.10 0.78
CA LEU A 98 4.45 0.59 -0.33
C LEU A 98 4.97 -0.76 -0.84
N ALA A 99 6.29 -0.92 -0.96
CA ALA A 99 6.90 -2.18 -1.36
C ALA A 99 6.60 -3.29 -0.34
N TRP A 100 6.78 -3.01 0.95
CA TRP A 100 6.43 -3.95 2.01
C TRP A 100 4.94 -4.32 2.00
N LEU A 101 4.04 -3.33 1.81
CA LEU A 101 2.60 -3.57 1.71
C LEU A 101 2.26 -4.50 0.54
N ALA A 102 2.91 -4.33 -0.62
CA ALA A 102 2.71 -5.21 -1.76
C ALA A 102 3.11 -6.67 -1.44
N ASP A 103 4.30 -6.88 -0.87
CA ASP A 103 4.78 -8.21 -0.49
C ASP A 103 3.87 -8.88 0.55
N PHE A 104 3.40 -8.07 1.51
CA PHE A 104 2.49 -8.52 2.55
C PHE A 104 1.13 -8.95 2.01
N VAL A 105 0.52 -8.15 1.14
CA VAL A 105 -0.75 -8.49 0.47
C VAL A 105 -0.56 -9.76 -0.36
N ALA A 106 0.54 -9.87 -1.12
CA ALA A 106 0.82 -11.06 -1.91
C ALA A 106 0.91 -12.32 -1.04
N SER A 107 1.57 -12.22 0.12
CA SER A 107 1.71 -13.30 1.09
C SER A 107 0.36 -13.68 1.72
N TYR A 108 -0.50 -12.70 1.99
CA TYR A 108 -1.85 -12.90 2.50
C TYR A 108 -2.73 -13.67 1.51
N LEU A 109 -2.74 -13.22 0.25
CA LEU A 109 -3.57 -13.79 -0.82
C LEU A 109 -3.13 -15.21 -1.23
N THR A 110 -1.86 -15.56 -1.05
CA THR A 110 -1.33 -16.89 -1.40
C THR A 110 -1.53 -17.93 -0.29
N ASN A 111 -1.76 -17.50 0.96
CA ASN A 111 -1.89 -18.39 2.12
C ASN A 111 -3.33 -18.42 2.67
N GLU A 112 -4.29 -18.89 1.88
CA GLU A 112 -5.70 -19.06 2.31
C GLU A 112 -5.86 -19.91 3.59
N HIS A 113 -4.94 -20.84 3.87
CA HIS A 113 -5.00 -21.71 5.06
C HIS A 113 -4.56 -21.03 6.37
N ALA A 114 -4.06 -19.79 6.33
CA ALA A 114 -3.62 -19.07 7.50
C ALA A 114 -4.64 -18.00 7.97
N LEU A 115 -5.75 -17.83 7.22
CA LEU A 115 -6.63 -16.67 7.30
C LEU A 115 -7.67 -16.67 8.43
N GLU A 116 -7.99 -17.80 9.07
CA GLU A 116 -8.93 -17.80 10.19
C GLU A 116 -8.32 -17.31 11.52
N GLY A 117 -6.98 -17.24 11.63
CA GLY A 117 -6.28 -16.74 12.83
C GLY A 117 -5.51 -15.42 12.62
N MET A 118 -5.09 -15.13 11.39
CA MET A 118 -4.09 -14.09 11.14
C MET A 118 -4.62 -12.65 11.05
N THR A 119 -5.93 -12.40 11.08
CA THR A 119 -6.45 -11.02 10.93
C THR A 119 -5.95 -10.08 12.03
N ASP A 120 -5.85 -10.56 13.27
CA ASP A 120 -5.32 -9.77 14.40
C ASP A 120 -3.80 -9.60 14.34
N GLU A 121 -3.07 -10.61 13.89
CA GLU A 121 -1.62 -10.54 13.70
C GLU A 121 -1.24 -9.64 12.52
N LEU A 122 -2.08 -9.59 11.48
CA LEU A 122 -1.99 -8.63 10.39
C LEU A 122 -2.18 -7.20 10.89
N ILE A 123 -3.20 -6.96 11.72
CA ILE A 123 -3.45 -5.65 12.33
C ILE A 123 -2.28 -5.27 13.26
N ALA A 124 -1.75 -6.22 14.04
CA ALA A 124 -0.63 -5.98 14.94
C ALA A 124 0.67 -5.64 14.19
N ALA A 125 1.00 -6.37 13.13
CA ALA A 125 2.17 -6.10 12.29
C ALA A 125 2.05 -4.73 11.60
N TRP A 126 0.85 -4.39 11.12
CA TRP A 126 0.56 -3.07 10.57
C TRP A 126 0.75 -1.95 11.61
N ASN A 127 0.19 -2.11 12.80
CA ASN A 127 0.31 -1.11 13.88
C ASN A 127 1.78 -0.91 14.30
N GLN A 128 2.58 -1.97 14.31
CA GLN A 128 4.01 -1.88 14.60
C GLN A 128 4.78 -1.12 13.50
N LEU A 129 4.46 -1.38 12.24
CA LEU A 129 5.08 -0.68 11.11
C LEU A 129 4.66 0.78 11.00
N ASP A 130 3.39 1.09 11.28
CA ASP A 130 2.91 2.46 11.39
C ASP A 130 3.67 3.21 12.50
N LEU A 131 3.80 2.60 13.69
CA LEU A 131 4.57 3.19 14.78
C LEU A 131 6.02 3.48 14.38
N VAL A 132 6.70 2.53 13.72
CA VAL A 132 8.07 2.71 13.24
C VAL A 132 8.14 3.81 12.16
N TYR A 133 7.16 3.87 11.27
CA TYR A 133 7.08 4.91 10.24
C TYR A 133 6.90 6.30 10.86
N ARG A 134 5.98 6.45 11.82
CA ARG A 134 5.75 7.70 12.54
C ARG A 134 7.02 8.13 13.28
N ILE A 135 7.68 7.22 14.01
CA ILE A 135 8.95 7.50 14.71
C ILE A 135 10.03 7.97 13.73
N THR A 136 10.20 7.29 12.59
CA THR A 136 11.22 7.65 11.61
C THR A 136 10.94 8.98 10.90
N GLN A 137 9.67 9.30 10.64
CA GLN A 137 9.28 10.62 10.12
C GLN A 137 9.53 11.72 11.15
N THR A 138 9.04 11.56 12.38
CA THR A 138 9.22 12.56 13.43
C THR A 138 10.70 12.76 13.76
N LEU A 139 11.54 11.72 13.71
CA LEU A 139 12.99 11.83 13.86
C LEU A 139 13.68 12.56 12.70
N ALA A 140 13.17 12.41 11.48
CA ALA A 140 13.68 13.13 10.32
C ALA A 140 13.35 14.64 10.39
N GLU A 141 12.24 15.00 11.05
CA GLU A 141 11.80 16.39 11.25
C GLU A 141 12.34 17.01 12.54
N GLN A 142 12.59 16.21 13.58
CA GLN A 142 13.14 16.61 14.88
C GLN A 142 14.18 15.57 15.36
N PRO A 143 15.49 15.89 15.41
CA PRO A 143 16.54 14.92 15.73
C PRO A 143 16.52 14.42 17.19
N ASN A 144 15.61 14.92 18.03
CA ASN A 144 15.51 14.54 19.43
C ASN A 144 14.51 13.38 19.60
N LEU A 145 15.03 12.15 19.68
CA LEU A 145 14.27 10.91 19.83
C LEU A 145 13.28 10.92 20.99
N THR A 146 13.63 11.56 22.10
CA THR A 146 12.78 11.64 23.29
C THR A 146 11.51 12.44 23.01
N ASP A 147 11.61 13.56 22.30
CA ASP A 147 10.47 14.42 21.97
C ASP A 147 9.60 13.77 20.88
N ALA A 148 10.23 13.10 19.91
CA ALA A 148 9.54 12.34 18.88
C ALA A 148 8.70 11.19 19.47
N LEU A 149 9.27 10.40 20.38
CA LEU A 149 8.55 9.34 21.08
C LEU A 149 7.43 9.89 21.97
N HIS A 150 7.65 11.02 22.65
CA HIS A 150 6.64 11.64 23.49
C HIS A 150 5.45 12.18 22.69
N SER A 151 5.71 12.80 21.53
CA SER A 151 4.67 13.30 20.63
C SER A 151 3.81 12.17 20.05
N ILE A 152 4.42 11.04 19.70
CA ILE A 152 3.70 9.90 19.13
C ILE A 152 2.87 9.18 20.20
N LEU A 153 3.39 9.06 21.43
CA LEU A 153 2.67 8.44 22.54
C LEU A 153 1.50 9.29 23.06
N GLN A 154 1.51 10.61 22.86
CA GLN A 154 0.38 11.49 23.20
C GLN A 154 -0.82 11.34 22.25
N ASP A 155 -0.60 10.90 21.01
CA ASP A 155 -1.67 10.67 20.02
C ASP A 155 -2.38 9.31 20.19
N VAL A 156 -1.88 8.43 21.07
CA VAL A 156 -2.36 7.05 21.25
C VAL A 156 -3.25 6.90 22.51
N VAL A 157 -3.56 7.99 23.22
CA VAL A 157 -4.42 8.01 24.43
C VAL A 157 -5.75 8.72 24.17
#